data_AF-A0A949BNP3-F1
#
_entry.id   AF-A0A949BNP3-F1
#
_cell.length_a   1.000
_cell.length_b   1.000
_cell.length_c   1.000
_cell.angle_alpha   90.00
_cell.angle_beta   90.00
_cell.angle_gamma   90.00
#
_symmetry.space_group_name_H-M   'P 1'
#
loop_
_entity.id
_entity.type
_entity.pdbx_description
1 polymer ?
#
loop_
_entity_poly.entity_id
_entity_poly.type
_entity_poly.pdbx_seq_one_letter_code
_entity_poly.pdbx_strand_id
1 'polypeptide(L)'
;MNRPGEPLVVEATIEIPRGSSNKYEYDRHTGDFRLDRVLYSPIHYPTDYGFIPHTLTEDGDELDIMVMISKSTFPGCRVQARVLGALEMTDEKGKDIKILAAAVRDPRMDRYSDIGDVGRHTLKEIEYFFNIYKDLEEKKTIVNGWRDRAFAESAVLESRLQPAIHEAVDLSPQPEDIHELPH
;
A
#
# COMPACT_ATOMS: atom_id res chain seq x y z
N MET A 1 12.27 7.60 -14.97
CA MET A 1 13.41 7.46 -14.04
C MET A 1 13.51 8.76 -13.26
N ASN A 2 13.44 8.71 -11.92
CA ASN A 2 13.57 9.90 -11.07
C ASN A 2 15.01 10.41 -11.04
N ARG A 3 15.22 11.71 -10.81
CA ARG A 3 16.57 12.25 -10.62
C ARG A 3 17.16 11.76 -9.29
N PRO A 4 18.50 11.65 -9.18
CA PRO A 4 19.14 11.30 -7.91
C PRO A 4 18.69 12.25 -6.79
N GLY A 5 18.13 11.69 -5.71
CA GLY A 5 17.64 12.44 -4.54
C GLY A 5 16.17 12.90 -4.61
N GLU A 6 15.47 12.74 -5.74
CA GLU A 6 14.03 12.98 -5.82
C GLU A 6 13.26 11.75 -5.29
N PRO A 7 12.24 11.95 -4.42
CA PRO A 7 11.45 10.84 -3.88
C PRO A 7 10.80 10.00 -4.97
N LEU A 8 10.73 8.68 -4.79
CA LEU A 8 10.06 7.75 -5.69
C LEU A 8 8.60 8.19 -5.91
N VAL A 9 8.16 8.21 -7.17
CA VAL A 9 6.76 8.42 -7.52
C VAL A 9 6.18 7.10 -8.00
N VAL A 10 5.02 6.74 -7.43
CA VAL A 10 4.26 5.54 -7.75
C VAL A 10 2.86 5.91 -8.22
N GLU A 11 2.20 5.00 -8.92
CA GLU A 11 0.76 5.08 -9.13
C GLU A 11 0.05 4.31 -8.00
N ALA A 12 -0.94 4.92 -7.38
CA ALA A 12 -1.81 4.29 -6.40
C ALA A 12 -3.21 4.10 -6.99
N THR A 13 -3.82 2.94 -6.76
CA THR A 13 -5.25 2.72 -7.01
C THR A 13 -5.98 2.89 -5.70
N ILE A 14 -6.84 3.90 -5.59
CA ILE A 14 -7.58 4.16 -4.35
C ILE A 14 -8.73 3.18 -4.23
N GLU A 15 -8.81 2.48 -3.10
CA GLU A 15 -9.96 1.66 -2.71
C GLU A 15 -10.88 2.45 -1.77
N ILE A 16 -10.32 3.16 -0.80
CA ILE A 16 -11.09 3.78 0.29
C ILE A 16 -10.75 5.27 0.38
N PRO A 17 -11.68 6.17 0.00
CA PRO A 17 -11.46 7.60 0.15
C PRO A 17 -11.37 8.01 1.62
N ARG A 18 -10.55 9.03 1.91
CA ARG A 18 -10.46 9.65 3.24
C ARG A 18 -11.84 10.02 3.77
N GLY A 19 -12.11 9.66 5.02
CA GLY A 19 -13.38 9.94 5.68
C GLY A 19 -14.43 8.85 5.50
N SER A 20 -14.16 7.82 4.67
CA SER A 20 -15.03 6.65 4.55
C SER A 20 -14.88 5.71 5.75
N SER A 21 -16.01 5.19 6.21
CA SER A 21 -16.10 4.01 7.10
C SER A 21 -16.46 2.73 6.32
N ASN A 22 -16.69 2.83 5.01
CA ASN A 22 -16.84 1.68 4.14
C ASN A 22 -15.45 1.23 3.70
N LYS A 23 -15.08 0.00 4.06
CA LYS A 23 -13.89 -0.66 3.53
C LYS A 23 -14.27 -1.31 2.21
N TYR A 24 -13.95 -0.62 1.13
CA TYR A 24 -13.98 -1.21 -0.21
C TYR A 24 -12.70 -1.99 -0.47
N GLU A 25 -12.78 -2.95 -1.36
CA GLU A 25 -11.64 -3.66 -1.91
C GLU A 25 -11.85 -3.91 -3.40
N TYR A 26 -10.76 -3.93 -4.16
CA TYR A 26 -10.81 -4.34 -5.56
C TYR A 26 -10.84 -5.87 -5.64
N ASP A 27 -11.83 -6.46 -6.29
CA ASP A 27 -11.89 -7.90 -6.49
C ASP A 27 -11.14 -8.26 -7.77
N ARG A 28 -9.96 -8.87 -7.63
CA ARG A 28 -9.07 -9.19 -8.76
C ARG A 28 -9.66 -10.24 -9.71
N HIS A 29 -10.60 -11.07 -9.24
CA HIS A 29 -11.24 -12.09 -10.08
C HIS A 29 -12.33 -11.50 -10.97
N THR A 30 -13.07 -10.51 -10.46
CA THR A 30 -14.19 -9.90 -11.19
C THR A 30 -13.84 -8.57 -11.85
N GLY A 31 -12.79 -7.89 -11.38
CA GLY A 31 -12.39 -6.58 -11.87
C GLY A 31 -13.25 -5.42 -11.33
N ASP A 32 -14.02 -5.67 -10.27
CA ASP A 32 -14.95 -4.70 -9.68
C ASP A 32 -14.54 -4.30 -8.27
N PHE A 33 -14.90 -3.08 -7.85
CA PHE A 33 -14.82 -2.69 -6.43
C PHE A 33 -16.01 -3.24 -5.66
N ARG A 34 -15.73 -3.90 -4.54
CA ARG A 34 -16.73 -4.49 -3.64
C ARG A 34 -16.64 -3.86 -2.26
N LEU A 35 -17.77 -3.77 -1.59
CA LEU A 35 -17.79 -3.50 -0.16
C LEU A 35 -17.39 -4.80 0.55
N ASP A 36 -16.20 -4.84 1.14
CA ASP A 36 -15.78 -5.93 2.04
C ASP A 36 -16.63 -5.86 3.31
N ARG A 37 -16.57 -4.70 3.98
CA ARG A 37 -17.36 -4.42 5.17
C ARG A 37 -17.49 -2.92 5.46
N VAL A 38 -18.44 -2.60 6.33
CA VAL A 38 -18.41 -1.33 7.07
C VAL A 38 -17.55 -1.53 8.30
N LEU A 39 -16.67 -0.58 8.64
CA LEU A 39 -15.86 -0.64 9.86
C LEU A 39 -16.77 -0.80 11.09
N TYR A 40 -16.40 -1.69 12.01
CA TYR A 40 -17.25 -2.02 13.16
C TYR A 40 -17.20 -0.89 14.21
N SER A 41 -16.08 -0.18 14.27
CA SER A 41 -15.87 1.02 15.09
C SER A 41 -16.35 2.28 14.36
N PRO A 42 -16.87 3.30 15.09
CA PRO A 42 -17.34 4.57 14.50
C PRO A 42 -16.18 5.50 14.12
N ILE A 43 -15.26 4.99 13.30
CA ILE A 43 -14.07 5.67 12.82
C ILE A 43 -14.03 5.67 11.29
N HIS A 44 -13.11 6.43 10.71
CA HIS A 44 -12.96 6.55 9.26
C HIS A 44 -11.49 6.57 8.87
N TYR A 45 -11.21 6.19 7.62
CA TYR A 45 -9.85 6.22 7.09
C TYR A 45 -9.31 7.66 7.06
N PRO A 46 -8.10 7.91 7.63
CA PRO A 46 -7.53 9.26 7.77
C PRO A 46 -6.89 9.79 6.48
N THR A 47 -6.66 8.91 5.49
CA THR A 47 -6.09 9.22 4.17
C THR A 47 -6.89 8.51 3.09
N ASP A 48 -6.65 8.85 1.83
CA ASP A 48 -7.09 7.98 0.74
C ASP A 48 -6.22 6.72 0.80
N TYR A 49 -6.85 5.55 0.79
CA TYR A 49 -6.18 4.28 0.98
C TYR A 49 -6.39 3.38 -0.24
N GLY A 50 -5.38 2.59 -0.58
CA GLY A 50 -5.51 1.50 -1.54
C GLY A 50 -4.17 0.81 -1.73
N PHE A 51 -3.84 0.45 -2.96
CA PHE A 51 -2.66 -0.37 -3.26
C PHE A 51 -1.83 0.19 -4.43
N ILE A 52 -0.58 -0.25 -4.50
CA ILE A 52 0.34 0.07 -5.59
C ILE A 52 0.28 -1.07 -6.62
N PRO A 53 -0.21 -0.83 -7.85
CA PRO A 53 -0.24 -1.86 -8.90
C PRO A 53 1.15 -2.41 -9.21
N HIS A 54 1.19 -3.67 -9.66
CA HIS A 54 2.42 -4.37 -10.03
C HIS A 54 3.45 -4.48 -8.89
N THR A 55 2.94 -4.57 -7.65
CA THR A 55 3.70 -4.96 -6.47
C THR A 55 3.12 -6.26 -5.94
N LEU A 56 3.94 -7.05 -5.26
CA LEU A 56 3.51 -8.25 -4.54
C LEU A 56 4.25 -8.31 -3.22
N THR A 57 3.53 -8.61 -2.14
CA THR A 57 4.06 -8.86 -0.80
C THR A 57 4.16 -10.35 -0.54
N GLU A 58 4.78 -10.73 0.58
CA GLU A 58 5.00 -12.14 0.93
C GLU A 58 3.70 -12.95 1.12
N ASP A 59 2.60 -12.27 1.42
CA ASP A 59 1.26 -12.84 1.56
C ASP A 59 0.45 -12.85 0.24
N GLY A 60 1.05 -12.39 -0.86
CA GLY A 60 0.48 -12.46 -2.21
C GLY A 60 -0.45 -11.31 -2.59
N ASP A 61 -0.59 -10.30 -1.73
CA ASP A 61 -1.37 -9.09 -2.00
C ASP A 61 -0.46 -7.98 -2.59
N GLU A 62 -1.06 -6.94 -3.17
CA GLU A 62 -0.32 -5.73 -3.55
C GLU A 62 0.05 -4.89 -2.33
N LEU A 63 1.15 -4.15 -2.41
CA LEU A 63 1.61 -3.28 -1.33
C LEU A 63 0.63 -2.14 -1.07
N ASP A 64 0.20 -2.01 0.18
CA ASP A 64 -0.72 -0.99 0.64
C ASP A 64 -0.11 0.43 0.61
N ILE A 65 -0.95 1.42 0.30
CA ILE A 65 -0.57 2.83 0.26
C ILE A 65 -1.65 3.75 0.82
N MET A 66 -1.20 4.70 1.63
CA MET A 66 -1.93 5.82 2.20
C MET A 66 -1.51 7.10 1.49
N VAL A 67 -2.44 7.75 0.81
CA VAL A 67 -2.20 8.97 0.03
C VAL A 67 -2.78 10.18 0.75
N MET A 68 -1.88 11.08 1.16
CA MET A 68 -2.23 12.42 1.61
C MET A 68 -2.65 13.27 0.40
N ILE A 69 -3.88 13.76 0.44
CA ILE A 69 -4.48 14.63 -0.56
C ILE A 69 -5.46 15.61 0.10
N SER A 70 -5.57 16.84 -0.42
CA SER A 70 -6.45 17.86 0.19
C SER A 70 -7.93 17.57 0.00
N LYS A 71 -8.30 16.92 -1.10
CA LYS A 71 -9.68 16.51 -1.42
C LYS A 71 -9.69 15.00 -1.64
N SER A 72 -10.54 14.29 -0.89
CA SER A 72 -10.75 12.86 -1.04
C SER A 72 -11.14 12.54 -2.47
N THR A 73 -10.65 11.41 -2.99
CA THR A 73 -10.99 10.93 -4.33
C THR A 73 -12.22 10.00 -4.28
N PHE A 74 -12.19 8.91 -5.05
CA PHE A 74 -13.25 7.92 -5.18
C PHE A 74 -12.63 6.54 -5.42
N PRO A 75 -13.31 5.42 -5.08
CA PRO A 75 -12.81 4.08 -5.35
C PRO A 75 -12.53 3.87 -6.85
N GLY A 76 -11.36 3.34 -7.19
CA GLY A 76 -10.86 3.20 -8.56
C GLY A 76 -10.09 4.40 -9.10
N CYS A 77 -10.01 5.52 -8.37
CA CYS A 77 -9.21 6.67 -8.79
C CYS A 77 -7.71 6.29 -8.81
N ARG A 78 -7.01 6.63 -9.90
CA ARG A 78 -5.56 6.49 -10.02
C ARG A 78 -4.88 7.80 -9.62
N VAL A 79 -3.95 7.71 -8.67
CA VAL A 79 -3.24 8.89 -8.14
C VAL A 79 -1.73 8.69 -8.25
N GLN A 80 -1.04 9.62 -8.91
CA GLN A 80 0.42 9.70 -8.82
C GLN A 80 0.80 10.22 -7.43
N ALA A 81 1.54 9.41 -6.68
CA ALA A 81 1.85 9.65 -5.29
C ALA A 81 3.37 9.56 -5.05
N ARG A 82 3.90 10.54 -4.32
CA ARG A 82 5.31 10.67 -3.94
C ARG A 82 5.53 9.98 -2.61
N VAL A 83 6.38 8.96 -2.57
CA VAL A 83 6.68 8.18 -1.35
C VAL A 83 7.38 9.05 -0.31
N LEU A 84 6.90 9.01 0.93
CA LEU A 84 7.43 9.80 2.06
C LEU A 84 8.04 8.91 3.15
N GLY A 85 7.46 7.74 3.39
CA GLY A 85 7.84 6.81 4.44
C GLY A 85 6.88 5.62 4.48
N ALA A 86 6.97 4.81 5.53
CA ALA A 86 6.08 3.66 5.69
C ALA A 86 5.69 3.47 7.16
N LEU A 87 4.50 2.94 7.38
CA LEU A 87 4.06 2.44 8.68
C LEU A 87 4.30 0.93 8.69
N GLU A 88 5.09 0.44 9.65
CA GLU A 88 5.19 -1.00 9.91
C GLU A 88 4.17 -1.40 10.96
N MET A 89 3.44 -2.48 10.68
CA MET A 89 2.53 -3.09 11.62
C MET A 89 2.59 -4.62 11.54
N THR A 90 2.00 -5.27 12.53
CA THR A 90 1.81 -6.72 12.58
C THR A 90 0.34 -7.01 12.85
N ASP A 91 -0.25 -7.92 12.09
CA ASP A 91 -1.58 -8.45 12.32
C ASP A 91 -1.60 -9.99 12.33
N GLU A 92 -2.79 -10.60 12.28
CA GLU A 92 -2.93 -12.07 12.29
C GLU A 92 -2.20 -12.80 11.14
N LYS A 93 -1.91 -12.14 10.03
CA LYS A 93 -1.22 -12.71 8.86
C LYS A 93 0.30 -12.52 8.92
N GLY A 94 0.80 -11.66 9.81
CA GLY A 94 2.22 -11.40 9.97
C GLY A 94 2.57 -9.94 9.77
N LYS A 95 3.68 -9.68 9.08
CA LYS A 95 4.20 -8.33 8.84
C LYS A 95 3.38 -7.63 7.76
N ASP A 96 2.94 -6.41 8.04
CA ASP A 96 2.14 -5.59 7.13
C ASP A 96 2.79 -4.19 7.03
N ILE A 97 3.14 -3.78 5.82
CA ILE A 97 3.82 -2.51 5.52
C ILE A 97 2.88 -1.64 4.71
N LYS A 98 2.65 -0.41 5.19
CA LYS A 98 1.79 0.56 4.51
C LYS A 98 2.58 1.79 4.12
N ILE A 99 2.68 2.06 2.83
CA ILE A 99 3.41 3.22 2.31
C ILE A 99 2.62 4.48 2.62
N LEU A 100 3.27 5.53 3.14
CA LEU A 100 2.70 6.87 3.19
C LEU A 100 3.25 7.71 2.04
N ALA A 101 2.36 8.33 1.29
CA ALA A 101 2.69 9.12 0.13
C ALA A 101 1.88 10.41 0.04
N ALA A 102 2.37 11.36 -0.75
CA ALA A 102 1.72 12.64 -1.03
C ALA A 102 1.30 12.74 -2.50
N ALA A 103 0.07 13.17 -2.78
CA ALA A 103 -0.40 13.34 -4.16
C ALA A 103 0.42 14.37 -4.94
N VAL A 104 0.96 14.00 -6.10
CA VAL A 104 1.86 14.84 -6.92
C VAL A 104 1.15 16.02 -7.56
N ARG A 105 -0.14 15.88 -7.88
CA ARG A 105 -0.94 16.91 -8.58
C ARG A 105 -1.77 17.77 -7.62
N ASP A 106 -1.48 17.73 -6.33
CA ASP A 106 -2.04 18.64 -5.33
C ASP A 106 -0.96 19.60 -4.81
N PRO A 107 -1.00 20.90 -5.16
CA PRO A 107 0.04 21.85 -4.75
C PRO A 107 0.13 22.03 -3.23
N ARG A 108 -0.90 21.65 -2.46
CA ARG A 108 -0.84 21.68 -0.98
C ARG A 108 0.10 20.60 -0.43
N MET A 109 0.42 19.60 -1.24
CA MET A 109 1.27 18.47 -0.89
C MET A 109 2.74 18.66 -1.31
N ASP A 110 3.07 19.75 -2.02
CA ASP A 110 4.42 19.96 -2.57
C ASP A 110 5.53 19.97 -1.52
N ARG A 111 5.21 20.44 -0.31
CA ARG A 111 6.14 20.53 0.83
C ARG A 111 6.56 19.17 1.42
N TYR A 112 5.90 18.08 1.06
CA TYR A 112 6.19 16.76 1.66
C TYR A 112 7.14 15.99 0.75
N SER A 113 8.33 15.69 1.25
CA SER A 113 9.37 14.96 0.54
C SER A 113 9.97 13.82 1.36
N ASP A 114 9.73 13.83 2.67
CA ASP A 114 10.13 12.82 3.64
C ASP A 114 9.08 12.71 4.76
N ILE A 115 9.09 11.61 5.50
CA ILE A 115 8.21 11.40 6.65
C ILE A 115 8.37 12.49 7.72
N GLY A 116 9.58 13.06 7.85
CA GLY A 116 9.87 14.17 8.76
C GLY A 116 9.13 15.46 8.43
N ASP A 117 8.65 15.63 7.19
CA ASP A 117 7.87 16.81 6.77
C ASP A 117 6.42 16.75 7.24
N VAL A 118 5.95 15.55 7.62
CA VAL A 118 4.57 15.28 8.06
C VAL A 118 4.40 15.71 9.53
N GLY A 119 3.27 16.34 9.82
CA GLY A 119 2.98 16.79 11.18
C GLY A 119 2.91 15.60 12.15
N ARG A 120 3.60 15.69 13.29
CA ARG A 120 3.63 14.59 14.29
C ARG A 120 2.24 14.15 14.75
N HIS A 121 1.27 15.06 14.79
CA HIS A 121 -0.10 14.71 15.17
C HIS A 121 -0.79 13.89 14.07
N THR A 122 -0.62 14.26 12.80
CA THR A 122 -1.12 13.48 11.66
C THR A 122 -0.56 12.07 11.65
N LEU A 123 0.74 11.91 11.91
CA LEU A 123 1.36 10.58 12.04
C LEU A 123 0.70 9.77 13.17
N LYS A 124 0.47 10.39 14.34
CA LYS A 124 -0.22 9.74 15.46
C LYS A 124 -1.68 9.39 15.18
N GLU A 125 -2.41 10.22 14.43
CA GLU A 125 -3.79 9.93 14.03
C GLU A 125 -3.85 8.68 13.15
N ILE A 126 -2.92 8.55 12.20
CA ILE A 126 -2.80 7.38 11.34
C ILE A 126 -2.42 6.13 12.14
N GLU A 127 -1.40 6.22 13.01
CA GLU A 127 -1.03 5.11 13.91
C GLU A 127 -2.20 4.68 14.78
N TYR A 128 -2.91 5.64 15.38
CA TYR A 128 -4.03 5.36 16.26
C TYR A 128 -5.16 4.65 15.51
N PHE A 129 -5.49 5.11 14.30
CA PHE A 129 -6.47 4.43 13.44
C PHE A 129 -6.13 2.95 13.25
N PHE A 130 -4.91 2.63 12.81
CA PHE A 130 -4.53 1.22 12.57
C PHE A 130 -4.44 0.40 13.84
N ASN A 131 -4.18 0.99 15.01
CA ASN A 131 -4.20 0.28 16.28
C ASN A 131 -5.61 -0.15 16.71
N ILE A 132 -6.67 0.61 16.35
CA ILE A 132 -8.02 0.40 16.90
C ILE A 132 -9.07 -0.05 15.88
N TYR A 133 -8.81 0.03 14.57
CA TYR A 133 -9.86 -0.15 13.56
C TYR A 133 -10.47 -1.55 13.53
N LYS A 134 -9.75 -2.54 14.04
CA LYS A 134 -10.15 -3.95 14.14
C LYS A 134 -10.58 -4.36 15.56
N ASP A 135 -10.61 -3.44 16.53
CA ASP A 135 -10.89 -3.77 17.94
C ASP A 135 -12.27 -4.42 18.14
N LEU A 136 -13.31 -3.85 17.53
CA LEU A 136 -14.67 -4.40 17.59
C LEU A 136 -14.87 -5.63 16.68
N GLU A 137 -13.88 -5.97 15.87
CA GLU A 137 -13.82 -7.25 15.15
C GLU A 137 -13.12 -8.34 15.99
N GLU A 138 -12.73 -8.03 17.24
CA GLU A 138 -11.96 -8.91 18.15
C GLU A 138 -10.60 -9.34 17.59
N LYS A 139 -10.04 -8.56 16.65
CA LYS A 139 -8.76 -8.80 16.01
C LYS A 139 -7.72 -7.81 16.52
N LYS A 140 -6.53 -8.33 16.85
CA LYS A 140 -5.42 -7.49 17.34
C LYS A 140 -4.51 -7.06 16.21
N THR A 141 -4.10 -5.80 16.27
CA THR A 141 -3.06 -5.25 15.43
C THR A 141 -2.02 -4.57 16.32
N ILE A 142 -0.77 -4.53 15.87
CA ILE A 142 0.33 -3.89 16.59
C ILE A 142 1.03 -2.95 15.62
N VAL A 143 1.00 -1.65 15.89
CA VAL A 143 1.82 -0.69 15.16
C VAL A 143 3.26 -0.73 15.70
N ASN A 144 4.20 -1.06 14.80
CA ASN A 144 5.64 -1.13 15.08
C ASN A 144 6.36 0.22 14.84
N GLY A 145 5.64 1.21 14.32
CA GLY A 145 6.06 2.59 14.15
C GLY A 145 6.42 2.96 12.72
N TRP A 146 6.85 4.21 12.54
CA TRP A 146 7.21 4.76 11.24
C TRP A 146 8.64 4.38 10.81
N ARG A 147 8.80 4.26 9.50
CA ARG A 147 10.06 4.15 8.78
C ARG A 147 10.23 5.30 7.81
N ASP A 148 11.48 5.60 7.53
CA ASP A 148 11.87 6.69 6.65
C ASP A 148 11.55 6.42 5.18
N ARG A 149 11.79 7.43 4.34
CA ARG A 149 11.58 7.33 2.91
C ARG A 149 12.41 6.21 2.28
N ALA A 150 13.67 6.05 2.67
CA ALA A 150 14.57 5.08 2.06
C ALA A 150 14.06 3.64 2.26
N PHE A 151 13.61 3.31 3.47
CA PHE A 151 12.96 2.03 3.75
C PHE A 151 11.72 1.82 2.88
N ALA A 152 10.85 2.83 2.79
CA ALA A 152 9.60 2.75 2.04
C ALA A 152 9.84 2.57 0.53
N GLU A 153 10.82 3.27 -0.03
CA GLU A 153 11.23 3.13 -1.42
C GLU A 153 11.81 1.73 -1.70
N SER A 154 12.63 1.20 -0.80
CA SER A 154 13.12 -0.18 -0.91
C SER A 154 11.97 -1.20 -0.90
N ALA A 155 11.01 -1.08 0.00
CA ALA A 155 9.84 -1.98 0.07
C ALA A 155 9.02 -1.97 -1.24
N VAL A 156 8.82 -0.78 -1.85
CA VAL A 156 8.17 -0.66 -3.16
C VAL A 156 8.99 -1.33 -4.27
N LEU A 157 10.30 -1.15 -4.27
CA LEU A 157 11.16 -1.72 -5.32
C LEU A 157 11.27 -3.24 -5.19
N GLU A 158 11.42 -3.76 -3.98
CA GLU A 158 11.47 -5.20 -3.69
C GLU A 158 10.16 -5.90 -4.08
N SER A 159 9.02 -5.31 -3.72
CA SER A 159 7.70 -5.85 -4.08
C SER A 159 7.42 -5.84 -5.59
N ARG A 160 8.08 -4.99 -6.38
CA ARG A 160 8.00 -5.02 -7.86
C ARG A 160 8.81 -6.15 -8.49
N LEU A 161 9.83 -6.66 -7.79
CA LEU A 161 10.66 -7.76 -8.30
C LEU A 161 9.98 -9.11 -8.09
N GLN A 162 9.14 -9.24 -7.06
CA GLN A 162 8.46 -10.51 -6.75
C GLN A 162 7.55 -11.04 -7.89
N PRO A 163 6.69 -10.22 -8.54
CA PRO A 163 5.94 -10.66 -9.71
C PRO A 163 6.84 -11.19 -10.83
N ALA A 164 7.94 -10.49 -11.12
CA ALA A 164 8.87 -10.88 -12.17
C ALA A 164 9.59 -12.20 -11.84
N ILE A 165 9.89 -12.46 -10.56
CA ILE A 165 10.44 -13.74 -10.11
C ILE A 165 9.37 -14.84 -10.22
N HIS A 166 8.13 -14.57 -9.83
CA HIS A 166 7.04 -15.55 -9.91
C HIS A 166 6.77 -15.96 -11.37
N GLU A 167 6.68 -14.99 -12.28
CA GLU A 167 6.57 -15.24 -13.73
C GLU A 167 7.80 -15.99 -14.27
N ALA A 168 9.02 -15.64 -13.84
CA ALA A 168 10.24 -16.32 -14.29
C ALA A 168 10.36 -17.77 -13.76
N VAL A 169 9.85 -18.06 -12.56
CA VAL A 169 9.77 -19.42 -12.01
C VAL A 169 8.70 -20.24 -12.74
N ASP A 170 7.53 -19.66 -13.04
CA ASP A 170 6.48 -20.32 -13.80
C ASP A 170 6.91 -20.65 -15.24
N LEU A 171 7.78 -19.81 -15.83
CA LEU A 171 8.37 -20.02 -17.16
C LEU A 171 9.61 -20.92 -17.16
N SER A 172 10.11 -21.37 -16.01
CA SER A 172 11.25 -22.29 -15.96
C SER A 172 10.81 -23.72 -16.36
N PRO A 173 11.57 -24.43 -17.21
CA PRO A 173 11.17 -25.75 -17.67
C PRO A 173 11.02 -26.68 -16.48
N GLN A 174 9.89 -27.36 -16.40
CA GLN A 174 9.62 -28.30 -15.31
C GLN A 174 10.58 -29.50 -15.46
N PRO A 175 10.91 -30.22 -14.37
CA PRO A 175 11.81 -31.38 -14.42
C PRO A 175 11.36 -32.47 -15.40
N GLU A 176 10.08 -32.48 -15.78
CA GLU A 176 9.50 -33.38 -16.79
C GLU A 176 9.91 -33.02 -18.23
N ASP A 177 10.25 -31.77 -18.53
CA ASP A 177 10.47 -31.28 -19.90
C ASP A 177 11.89 -31.55 -20.46
N ILE A 178 12.78 -32.14 -19.64
CA ILE A 178 14.18 -32.44 -20.01
C ILE A 178 14.39 -33.85 -20.57
N HIS A 179 13.34 -34.61 -20.81
CA HIS A 179 13.42 -35.94 -21.40
C HIS A 179 12.72 -36.03 -22.76
N GLU A 180 13.33 -35.47 -23.80
CA GLU A 180 13.22 -35.99 -25.17
C GLU A 180 14.28 -35.33 -26.07
N LEU A 181 15.48 -35.93 -26.11
CA LEU A 181 16.39 -35.77 -27.26
C LEU A 181 16.55 -37.15 -27.90
N PRO A 182 16.10 -37.34 -29.16
CA PRO A 182 16.25 -38.62 -29.83
C PRO A 182 17.71 -38.84 -30.22
N HIS A 183 18.15 -40.09 -30.03
CA HIS A 183 19.47 -40.60 -30.40
C HIS A 183 19.72 -40.58 -31.92
#